data_AF-A0A7C9J5H8-F1
#
_entry.id   AF-A0A7C9J5H8-F1
#
_cell.length_a   1.000
_cell.length_b   1.000
_cell.length_c   1.000
_cell.angle_alpha   90.00
_cell.angle_beta   90.00
_cell.angle_gamma   90.00
#
_symmetry.space_group_name_H-M   'P 1'
#
loop_
_entity.id
_entity.type
_entity.pdbx_description
1 polymer ?
#
loop_
_entity_poly.entity_id
_entity_poly.type
_entity_poly.pdbx_seq_one_letter_code
_entity_poly.pdbx_strand_id
1 'polypeptide(L)'
;MNQATDPLIENSPAASDPETQLRQALLALLTPLAAQQVTAREAYSSMTRLVARLEGDVPTGARLVGLLQLFNAQRSAALPAIPVGTAGVAQDCVAAYRRSLVRANTLGVAHPALPADMVEGLNRWLERLLDLMKDEIRRPYEAEAVQLRAQLAAELAAQQQAAEAERQSAREALRALESRLEQSQQQTVALEQQNAAQALRLDELQAALVRSEAENRASAERAAVLQSRLDQSAERLGQLELSLRQAQAAGDEERRQRLLSIDTARVVERELAGEKEKRKAADALARTLEKYLEEEKARAAVLQSALSEAQRQPVSMAAEPVKSSQARLKPSRRSAPAATPVRRKTLR
;
A
#
# COMPACT_ATOMS: atom_id res chain seq x y z
N MET A 1 -65.72 2.99 14.82
CA MET A 1 -66.22 3.51 16.11
C MET A 1 -65.23 4.55 16.59
N ASN A 2 -65.47 5.86 16.70
CA ASN A 2 -66.62 6.72 16.43
C ASN A 2 -66.01 8.04 15.91
N GLN A 3 -66.37 8.44 14.68
CA GLN A 3 -66.14 9.80 14.20
C GLN A 3 -67.34 10.62 14.68
N ALA A 4 -67.12 11.48 15.67
CA ALA A 4 -68.12 12.44 16.11
C ALA A 4 -68.03 13.68 15.20
N THR A 5 -68.85 13.69 14.16
CA THR A 5 -69.20 14.89 13.41
C THR A 5 -70.33 15.59 14.18
N ASP A 6 -70.02 16.68 14.88
CA ASP A 6 -71.01 17.64 15.34
C ASP A 6 -71.51 18.47 14.14
N PRO A 7 -72.82 18.47 13.81
CA PRO A 7 -73.37 19.49 12.94
C PRO A 7 -73.75 20.70 13.78
N LEU A 8 -72.99 21.78 13.59
CA LEU A 8 -73.38 23.16 13.92
C LEU A 8 -74.78 23.45 13.35
N ILE A 9 -75.77 23.55 14.24
CA ILE A 9 -77.04 24.20 13.93
C ILE A 9 -76.91 25.65 14.44
N GLU A 10 -76.21 26.47 13.65
CA GLU A 10 -76.42 27.92 13.67
C GLU A 10 -77.68 28.21 12.85
N ASN A 11 -78.81 28.38 13.52
CA ASN A 11 -79.99 29.03 12.96
C ASN A 11 -80.42 30.14 13.91
N SER A 12 -79.61 31.18 13.99
CA SER A 12 -80.09 32.50 14.43
C SER A 12 -80.81 33.14 13.23
N PRO A 13 -82.00 33.74 13.42
CA PRO A 13 -82.70 34.42 12.33
C PRO A 13 -81.80 35.52 11.77
N ALA A 14 -81.64 35.55 10.44
CA ALA A 14 -80.82 36.52 9.73
C ALA A 14 -81.12 37.93 10.24
N ALA A 15 -80.19 38.47 11.05
CA ALA A 15 -80.12 39.89 11.31
C ALA A 15 -79.90 40.54 9.95
N SER A 16 -80.97 41.12 9.38
CA SER A 16 -80.91 41.87 8.13
C SER A 16 -79.69 42.78 8.17
N ASP A 17 -78.81 42.66 7.16
CA ASP A 17 -77.51 43.33 7.13
C ASP A 17 -77.63 44.79 7.63
N PRO A 18 -76.73 45.25 8.50
CA PRO A 18 -76.84 46.58 9.11
C PRO A 18 -76.93 47.70 8.05
N GLU A 19 -76.31 47.50 6.89
CA GLU A 19 -76.44 48.41 5.75
C GLU A 19 -77.84 48.42 5.12
N THR A 20 -78.49 47.27 5.04
CA THR A 20 -79.86 47.17 4.49
C THR A 20 -80.87 47.85 5.41
N GLN A 21 -80.72 47.66 6.73
CA GLN A 21 -81.51 48.37 7.74
C GLN A 21 -81.30 49.88 7.66
N LEU A 22 -80.05 50.33 7.55
CA LEU A 22 -79.71 51.74 7.41
C LEU A 22 -80.35 52.35 6.15
N ARG A 23 -80.26 51.68 5.00
CA ARG A 23 -80.84 52.16 3.74
C ARG A 23 -82.36 52.25 3.82
N GLN A 24 -83.04 51.25 4.38
CA GLN A 24 -84.50 51.27 4.57
C GLN A 24 -84.94 52.41 5.50
N ALA A 25 -84.24 52.58 6.62
CA ALA A 25 -84.53 53.63 7.60
C ALA A 25 -84.27 55.05 7.02
N LEU A 26 -83.21 55.21 6.21
CA LEU A 26 -82.93 56.45 5.49
C LEU A 26 -83.97 56.76 4.41
N LEU A 27 -84.44 55.76 3.66
CA LEU A 27 -85.52 55.94 2.69
C LEU A 27 -86.81 56.39 3.38
N ALA A 28 -87.18 55.75 4.51
CA ALA A 28 -88.36 56.12 5.28
C ALA A 28 -88.27 57.55 5.84
N LEU A 29 -87.08 58.00 6.25
CA LEU A 29 -86.86 59.34 6.78
C LEU A 29 -86.77 60.42 5.68
N LEU A 30 -86.07 60.16 4.58
CA LEU A 30 -85.77 61.17 3.56
C LEU A 30 -86.88 61.33 2.51
N THR A 31 -87.70 60.31 2.25
CA THR A 31 -88.84 60.40 1.32
C THR A 31 -89.85 61.50 1.67
N PRO A 32 -90.36 61.60 2.93
CA PRO A 32 -91.27 62.69 3.29
C PRO A 32 -90.58 64.06 3.32
N LEU A 33 -89.29 64.11 3.70
CA LEU A 33 -88.52 65.37 3.70
C LEU A 33 -88.25 65.88 2.28
N ALA A 34 -88.05 64.98 1.31
CA ALA A 34 -87.93 65.32 -0.10
C ALA A 34 -89.24 65.92 -0.61
N ALA A 35 -90.39 65.31 -0.32
CA ALA A 35 -91.70 65.84 -0.70
C ALA A 35 -91.96 67.26 -0.15
N GLN A 36 -91.40 67.59 1.01
CA GLN A 36 -91.50 68.90 1.66
C GLN A 36 -90.46 69.93 1.20
N GLN A 37 -89.57 69.58 0.25
CA GLN A 37 -88.50 70.46 -0.27
C GLN A 37 -87.60 71.06 0.83
N VAL A 38 -87.23 70.22 1.79
CA VAL A 38 -86.43 70.56 2.96
C VAL A 38 -85.00 71.01 2.61
N THR A 39 -84.42 71.89 3.43
CA THR A 39 -83.03 72.36 3.24
C THR A 39 -81.99 71.27 3.55
N ALA A 40 -80.78 71.40 2.98
CA ALA A 40 -79.68 70.47 3.25
C ALA A 40 -79.37 70.30 4.75
N ARG A 41 -79.48 71.39 5.52
CA ARG A 41 -79.19 71.42 6.96
C ARG A 41 -80.22 70.60 7.76
N GLU A 42 -81.49 70.73 7.42
CA GLU A 42 -82.58 70.00 8.07
C GLU A 42 -82.49 68.49 7.77
N ALA A 43 -82.18 68.14 6.51
CA ALA A 43 -81.91 66.76 6.10
C ALA A 43 -80.72 66.16 6.87
N TYR A 44 -79.57 66.85 6.91
CA TYR A 44 -78.40 66.37 7.66
C TYR A 44 -78.67 66.24 9.17
N SER A 45 -79.39 67.18 9.77
CA SER A 45 -79.72 67.11 11.21
C SER A 45 -80.60 65.91 11.57
N SER A 46 -81.55 65.56 10.69
CA SER A 46 -82.47 64.43 10.86
C SER A 46 -81.74 63.11 10.63
N MET A 47 -80.88 63.04 9.59
CA MET A 47 -80.05 61.88 9.30
C MET A 47 -79.03 61.61 10.41
N THR A 48 -78.40 62.64 10.97
CA THR A 48 -77.34 62.49 12.01
C THR A 48 -77.83 61.64 13.18
N ARG A 49 -79.07 61.88 13.66
CA ARG A 49 -79.64 61.14 14.78
C ARG A 49 -79.95 59.69 14.43
N LEU A 50 -80.46 59.44 13.23
CA LEU A 50 -80.83 58.10 12.77
C LEU A 50 -79.59 57.24 12.52
N VAL A 51 -78.60 57.80 11.82
CA VAL A 51 -77.35 57.09 11.50
C VAL A 51 -76.57 56.78 12.78
N ALA A 52 -76.48 57.73 13.72
CA ALA A 52 -75.80 57.47 15.00
C ALA A 52 -76.46 56.37 15.84
N ARG A 53 -77.78 56.18 15.72
CA ARG A 53 -78.50 55.11 16.43
C ARG A 53 -78.27 53.74 15.81
N LEU A 54 -78.13 53.66 14.48
CA LEU A 54 -78.00 52.40 13.75
C LEU A 54 -76.53 51.94 13.60
N GLU A 55 -75.60 52.87 13.41
CA GLU A 55 -74.17 52.56 13.27
C GLU A 55 -73.45 52.49 14.64
N GLY A 56 -74.08 52.94 15.72
CA GLY A 56 -73.49 52.92 17.07
C GLY A 56 -72.40 53.97 17.32
N ASP A 57 -72.04 54.77 16.30
CA ASP A 57 -71.08 55.87 16.40
C ASP A 57 -71.61 57.13 15.69
N VAL A 58 -71.11 58.32 16.08
CA VAL A 58 -71.52 59.59 15.49
C VAL A 58 -70.93 59.75 14.09
N PRO A 59 -71.76 59.84 13.03
CA PRO A 59 -71.29 59.85 11.65
C PRO A 59 -70.46 61.09 11.33
N THR A 60 -69.58 60.98 10.33
CA THR A 60 -68.85 62.12 9.78
C THR A 60 -69.73 62.94 8.84
N GLY A 61 -69.45 64.24 8.69
CA GLY A 61 -70.17 65.09 7.74
C GLY A 61 -70.11 64.56 6.31
N ALA A 62 -68.97 63.99 5.89
CA ALA A 62 -68.81 63.35 4.58
C ALA A 62 -69.70 62.11 4.42
N ARG A 63 -69.84 61.28 5.46
CA ARG A 63 -70.75 60.12 5.45
C ARG A 63 -72.19 60.55 5.26
N LEU A 64 -72.64 61.61 5.92
CA LEU A 64 -74.00 62.14 5.75
C LEU A 64 -74.24 62.71 4.34
N VAL A 65 -73.27 63.45 3.78
CA VAL A 65 -73.33 63.94 2.39
C VAL A 65 -73.44 62.76 1.42
N GLY A 66 -72.60 61.74 1.58
CA GLY A 66 -72.61 60.55 0.74
C GLY A 66 -73.93 59.78 0.82
N LEU A 67 -74.51 59.62 2.01
CA LEU A 67 -75.81 58.96 2.19
C LEU A 67 -76.96 59.77 1.56
N LEU A 68 -76.92 61.10 1.62
CA LEU A 68 -77.92 61.95 0.97
C LEU A 68 -77.78 61.92 -0.56
N GLN A 69 -76.55 61.88 -1.08
CA GLN A 69 -76.28 61.69 -2.51
C GLN A 69 -76.76 60.33 -3.00
N LEU A 70 -76.52 59.26 -2.24
CA LEU A 70 -77.02 57.91 -2.54
C LEU A 70 -78.55 57.89 -2.58
N PHE A 71 -79.22 58.53 -1.61
CA PHE A 71 -80.69 58.70 -1.65
C PHE A 71 -81.14 59.45 -2.92
N ASN A 72 -80.51 60.58 -3.25
CA ASN A 72 -80.85 61.35 -4.43
C ASN A 72 -80.61 60.60 -5.75
N ALA A 73 -79.66 59.65 -5.77
CA ALA A 73 -79.41 58.78 -6.91
C ALA A 73 -80.41 57.62 -7.02
N GLN A 74 -80.99 57.18 -5.90
CA GLN A 74 -81.90 56.03 -5.81
C GLN A 74 -83.39 56.41 -5.70
N ARG A 75 -83.72 57.70 -5.55
CA ARG A 75 -85.10 58.19 -5.44
C ARG A 75 -85.90 57.90 -6.72
N SER A 76 -87.21 57.70 -6.56
CA SER A 76 -88.13 57.68 -7.71
C SER A 76 -88.16 59.05 -8.40
N ALA A 77 -88.27 59.07 -9.73
CA ALA A 77 -88.29 60.30 -10.53
C ALA A 77 -89.41 61.30 -10.14
N ALA A 78 -90.48 60.83 -9.47
CA ALA A 78 -91.59 61.65 -9.00
C ALA A 78 -91.29 62.51 -7.75
N LEU A 79 -90.22 62.23 -7.00
CA LEU A 79 -89.83 62.98 -5.80
C LEU A 79 -88.77 64.02 -6.16
N PRO A 80 -88.84 65.29 -5.70
CA PRO A 80 -87.78 66.24 -5.94
C PRO A 80 -86.49 65.85 -5.21
N ALA A 81 -85.33 66.22 -5.77
CA ALA A 81 -84.05 65.99 -5.11
C ALA A 81 -83.87 66.95 -3.93
N ILE A 82 -83.36 66.44 -2.80
CA ILE A 82 -82.97 67.29 -1.67
C ILE A 82 -81.64 67.97 -2.04
N PRO A 83 -81.49 69.30 -1.83
CA PRO A 83 -80.23 69.97 -2.11
C PRO A 83 -79.09 69.37 -1.29
N VAL A 84 -78.00 68.99 -1.97
CA VAL A 84 -76.80 68.47 -1.30
C VAL A 84 -75.94 69.67 -0.89
N GLY A 85 -75.96 70.00 0.40
CA GLY A 85 -75.08 71.03 0.97
C GLY A 85 -73.62 70.57 1.05
N THR A 86 -72.71 71.49 1.39
CA THR A 86 -71.28 71.17 1.55
C THR A 86 -71.04 70.29 2.78
N ALA A 87 -69.92 69.56 2.77
CA ALA A 87 -69.48 68.77 3.93
C ALA A 87 -69.34 69.61 5.22
N GLY A 88 -69.06 70.91 5.11
CA GLY A 88 -69.05 71.84 6.24
C GLY A 88 -70.41 71.95 6.94
N VAL A 89 -71.51 72.09 6.19
CA VAL A 89 -72.87 72.18 6.76
C VAL A 89 -73.28 70.87 7.43
N ALA A 90 -72.90 69.73 6.85
CA ALA A 90 -73.13 68.42 7.47
C ALA A 90 -72.31 68.26 8.76
N GLN A 91 -71.05 68.71 8.76
CA GLN A 91 -70.17 68.66 9.93
C GLN A 91 -70.66 69.56 11.06
N ASP A 92 -71.25 70.72 10.76
CA ASP A 92 -71.86 71.59 11.76
C ASP A 92 -73.07 70.94 12.45
N CYS A 93 -73.87 70.18 11.69
CA CYS A 93 -74.98 69.39 12.24
C CYS A 93 -74.50 68.25 13.14
N VAL A 94 -73.44 67.55 12.72
CA VAL A 94 -72.76 66.53 13.53
C VAL A 94 -72.20 67.12 14.82
N ALA A 95 -71.52 68.27 14.74
CA ALA A 95 -70.98 68.96 15.90
C ALA A 95 -72.08 69.44 16.86
N ALA A 96 -73.20 69.93 16.34
CA ALA A 96 -74.38 70.26 17.14
C ALA A 96 -74.95 69.03 17.87
N TYR A 97 -75.02 67.88 17.20
CA TYR A 97 -75.45 66.62 17.79
C TYR A 97 -74.47 66.12 18.88
N ARG A 98 -73.16 66.16 18.63
CA ARG A 98 -72.12 65.82 19.62
C ARG A 98 -72.25 66.67 20.88
N ARG A 99 -72.45 68.00 20.74
CA ARG A 99 -72.70 68.90 21.86
C ARG A 99 -74.01 68.60 22.61
N SER A 100 -75.00 68.01 21.94
CA SER A 100 -76.23 67.54 22.58
C SER A 100 -76.00 66.25 23.38
N LEU A 101 -75.23 65.31 22.84
CA LEU A 101 -74.91 64.04 23.51
C LEU A 101 -74.05 64.25 24.75
N VAL A 102 -73.03 65.11 24.67
CA VAL A 102 -72.18 65.45 25.83
C VAL A 102 -73.03 66.06 26.95
N ARG A 103 -73.97 66.96 26.62
CA ARG A 103 -74.91 67.52 27.61
C ARG A 103 -75.82 66.45 28.24
N ALA A 104 -76.27 65.46 27.48
CA ALA A 104 -77.06 64.36 28.00
C ALA A 104 -76.25 63.45 28.95
N ASN A 105 -75.00 63.12 28.59
CA ASN A 105 -74.12 62.30 29.43
C ASN A 105 -73.73 62.97 30.76
N THR A 106 -73.57 64.29 30.79
CA THR A 106 -73.22 65.02 32.02
C THR A 106 -74.38 65.16 33.01
N LEU A 107 -75.63 64.88 32.59
CA LEU A 107 -76.83 65.11 33.41
C LEU A 107 -77.47 63.81 33.93
N GLY A 108 -76.91 62.64 33.61
CA GLY A 108 -77.47 61.34 34.01
C GLY A 108 -78.89 61.09 33.46
N VAL A 109 -79.55 60.04 33.95
CA VAL A 109 -80.97 59.79 33.61
C VAL A 109 -81.83 60.80 34.37
N ALA A 110 -82.08 61.96 33.76
CA ALA A 110 -82.97 62.96 34.32
C ALA A 110 -84.43 62.54 34.11
N HIS A 111 -85.14 62.17 35.18
CA HIS A 111 -86.57 61.91 35.13
C HIS A 111 -87.34 63.14 35.64
N PRO A 112 -88.21 63.78 34.83
CA PRO A 112 -88.83 65.06 35.18
C PRO A 112 -89.80 65.00 36.37
N ALA A 113 -90.20 63.79 36.80
CA ALA A 113 -91.16 63.59 37.89
C ALA A 113 -90.53 63.10 39.22
N LEU A 114 -89.22 62.87 39.28
CA LEU A 114 -88.56 62.36 40.50
C LEU A 114 -87.74 63.47 41.19
N PRO A 115 -87.73 63.53 42.54
CA PRO A 115 -86.86 64.43 43.29
C PRO A 115 -85.38 64.19 42.98
N ALA A 116 -84.57 65.26 42.96
CA ALA A 116 -83.14 65.20 42.63
C ALA A 116 -82.37 64.18 43.50
N ASP A 117 -82.66 64.11 44.80
CA ASP A 117 -81.99 63.19 45.72
C ASP A 117 -82.23 61.71 45.36
N MET A 118 -83.42 61.36 44.84
CA MET A 118 -83.71 59.99 44.40
C MET A 118 -83.01 59.67 43.07
N VAL A 119 -82.93 60.64 42.17
CA VAL A 119 -82.20 60.49 40.90
C VAL A 119 -80.71 60.31 41.15
N GLU A 120 -80.13 61.08 42.08
CA GLU A 120 -78.75 60.90 42.52
C GLU A 120 -78.52 59.54 43.19
N GLY A 121 -79.43 59.10 44.06
CA GLY A 121 -79.36 57.78 44.69
C GLY A 121 -79.40 56.64 43.67
N LEU A 122 -80.25 56.75 42.65
CA LEU A 122 -80.35 55.77 41.57
C LEU A 122 -79.10 55.77 40.68
N ASN A 123 -78.59 56.95 40.32
CA ASN A 123 -77.34 57.05 39.55
C ASN A 123 -76.15 56.46 40.31
N ARG A 124 -76.01 56.75 41.62
CA ARG A 124 -74.97 56.14 42.47
C ARG A 124 -75.12 54.61 42.58
N TRP A 125 -76.35 54.11 42.63
CA TRP A 125 -76.60 52.67 42.64
C TRP A 125 -76.22 52.02 41.31
N LEU A 126 -76.57 52.64 40.18
CA LEU A 126 -76.17 52.18 38.84
C LEU A 126 -74.65 52.21 38.64
N GLU A 127 -73.96 53.25 39.12
CA GLU A 127 -72.49 53.32 39.08
C GLU A 127 -71.85 52.17 39.85
N ARG A 128 -72.33 51.89 41.07
CA ARG A 128 -71.85 50.74 41.86
C ARG A 128 -72.10 49.42 41.16
N LEU A 129 -73.27 49.25 40.55
CA LEU A 129 -73.60 48.03 39.82
C LEU A 129 -72.70 47.86 38.58
N LEU A 130 -72.42 48.96 37.85
CA LEU A 130 -71.48 48.94 36.73
C LEU A 130 -70.06 48.59 37.17
N ASP A 131 -69.60 49.09 38.32
CA ASP A 131 -68.25 48.77 38.81
C ASP A 131 -68.15 47.32 39.29
N LEU A 132 -69.18 46.79 39.98
CA LEU A 132 -69.25 45.38 40.32
C LEU A 132 -69.23 44.48 39.09
N MET A 133 -70.02 44.81 38.06
CA MET A 133 -70.01 44.05 36.80
C MET A 133 -68.64 44.12 36.09
N LYS A 134 -67.96 45.27 36.10
CA LYS A 134 -66.60 45.38 35.53
C LYS A 134 -65.61 44.50 36.30
N ASP A 135 -65.69 44.48 37.63
CA ASP A 135 -64.79 43.68 38.46
C ASP A 135 -65.04 42.18 38.28
N GLU A 136 -66.31 41.76 38.22
CA GLU A 136 -66.68 40.37 37.92
C GLU A 136 -66.18 39.92 36.55
N ILE A 137 -66.25 40.79 35.54
CA ILE A 137 -65.72 40.49 34.20
C ILE A 137 -64.18 40.45 34.21
N ARG A 138 -63.49 41.35 34.94
CA ARG A 138 -62.02 41.45 34.93
C ARG A 138 -61.31 40.31 35.66
N ARG A 139 -61.82 39.90 36.83
CA ARG A 139 -61.19 38.89 37.70
C ARG A 139 -60.77 37.59 37.00
N PRO A 140 -61.60 36.93 36.17
CA PRO A 140 -61.17 35.70 35.49
C PRO A 140 -60.01 35.95 34.53
N TYR A 141 -60.05 37.04 33.75
CA TYR A 141 -58.97 37.38 32.82
C TYR A 141 -57.66 37.74 33.53
N GLU A 142 -57.73 38.41 34.68
CA GLU A 142 -56.54 38.69 35.50
C GLU A 142 -55.94 37.40 36.07
N ALA A 143 -56.77 36.48 36.56
CA ALA A 143 -56.32 35.17 37.04
C ALA A 143 -55.69 34.33 35.92
N GLU A 144 -56.32 34.28 34.75
CA GLU A 144 -55.77 33.62 33.56
C GLU A 144 -54.45 34.27 33.11
N ALA A 145 -54.36 35.59 33.11
CA ALA A 145 -53.12 36.29 32.75
C ALA A 145 -51.96 35.97 33.70
N VAL A 146 -52.23 35.84 35.01
CA VAL A 146 -51.22 35.42 36.00
C VAL A 146 -50.81 33.96 35.77
N GLN A 147 -51.77 33.08 35.52
CA GLN A 147 -51.50 31.66 35.23
C GLN A 147 -50.66 31.50 33.95
N LEU A 148 -51.02 32.18 32.86
CA LEU A 148 -50.28 32.14 31.60
C LEU A 148 -48.86 32.69 31.75
N ARG A 149 -48.67 33.76 32.54
CA ARG A 149 -47.32 34.29 32.84
C ARG A 149 -46.50 33.28 33.65
N ALA A 150 -47.10 32.60 34.61
CA ALA A 150 -46.43 31.57 35.40
C ALA A 150 -46.06 30.35 34.55
N GLN A 151 -46.96 29.92 33.65
CA GLN A 151 -46.70 28.84 32.69
C GLN A 151 -45.55 29.20 31.75
N LEU A 152 -45.59 30.40 31.16
CA LEU A 152 -44.51 30.88 30.28
C LEU A 152 -43.18 30.98 31.03
N ALA A 153 -43.17 31.44 32.28
CA ALA A 153 -41.96 31.46 33.10
C ALA A 153 -41.42 30.04 33.39
N ALA A 154 -42.30 29.07 33.65
CA ALA A 154 -41.92 27.68 33.85
C ALA A 154 -41.37 27.04 32.57
N GLU A 155 -41.98 27.29 31.42
CA GLU A 155 -41.50 26.82 30.11
C GLU A 155 -40.13 27.42 29.77
N LEU A 156 -39.93 28.72 30.00
CA LEU A 156 -38.64 29.35 29.79
C LEU A 156 -37.56 28.78 30.72
N ALA A 157 -37.89 28.52 31.98
CA ALA A 157 -36.96 27.89 32.93
C ALA A 157 -36.61 26.45 32.50
N ALA A 158 -37.59 25.67 32.06
CA ALA A 158 -37.37 24.32 31.55
C ALA A 158 -36.51 24.32 30.28
N GLN A 159 -36.74 25.26 29.36
CA GLN A 159 -35.92 25.42 28.15
C GLN A 159 -34.47 25.82 28.48
N GLN A 160 -34.28 26.70 29.46
CA GLN A 160 -32.94 27.07 29.93
C GLN A 160 -32.20 25.88 30.52
N GLN A 161 -32.86 25.09 31.37
CA GLN A 161 -32.27 23.88 31.96
C GLN A 161 -31.92 22.83 30.90
N ALA A 162 -32.80 22.60 29.93
CA ALA A 162 -32.53 21.68 28.82
C ALA A 162 -31.32 22.16 27.99
N ALA A 163 -31.26 23.44 27.64
CA ALA A 163 -30.15 24.00 26.89
C ALA A 163 -28.83 23.95 27.68
N GLU A 164 -28.86 24.13 29.00
CA GLU A 164 -27.70 23.98 29.86
C GLU A 164 -27.21 22.54 29.94
N ALA A 165 -28.12 21.57 30.07
CA ALA A 165 -27.80 20.15 30.06
C ALA A 165 -27.19 19.71 28.71
N GLU A 166 -27.73 20.17 27.59
CA GLU A 166 -27.17 19.93 26.25
C GLU A 166 -25.78 20.56 26.09
N ARG A 167 -25.56 21.79 26.60
CA ARG A 167 -24.24 22.42 26.60
C ARG A 167 -23.23 21.67 27.45
N GLN A 168 -23.65 21.16 28.61
CA GLN A 168 -22.79 20.37 29.50
C GLN A 168 -22.40 19.05 28.85
N SER A 169 -23.37 18.31 28.30
CA SER A 169 -23.09 17.04 27.61
C SER A 169 -22.22 17.24 26.36
N ALA A 170 -22.43 18.32 25.59
CA ALA A 170 -21.57 18.67 24.48
C ALA A 170 -20.13 18.98 24.92
N ARG A 171 -19.95 19.71 26.03
CA ARG A 171 -18.61 20.01 26.60
C ARG A 171 -17.90 18.74 27.09
N GLU A 172 -18.63 17.83 27.71
CA GLU A 172 -18.08 16.53 28.14
C GLU A 172 -17.68 15.67 26.94
N ALA A 173 -18.52 15.61 25.91
CA ALA A 173 -18.20 14.93 24.66
C ALA A 173 -16.96 15.52 23.98
N LEU A 174 -16.84 16.86 23.94
CA LEU A 174 -15.65 17.53 23.40
C LEU A 174 -14.39 17.17 24.19
N ARG A 175 -14.41 17.22 25.52
CA ARG A 175 -13.28 16.81 26.37
C ARG A 175 -12.90 15.34 26.18
N ALA A 176 -13.89 14.47 26.00
CA ALA A 176 -13.66 13.06 25.72
C ALA A 176 -13.01 12.85 24.34
N LEU A 177 -13.39 13.65 23.33
CA LEU A 177 -12.77 13.61 22.01
C LEU A 177 -11.35 14.20 22.02
N GLU A 178 -11.13 15.31 22.73
CA GLU A 178 -9.81 15.92 22.91
C GLU A 178 -8.84 14.93 23.57
N SER A 179 -9.23 14.30 24.67
CA SER A 179 -8.39 13.29 25.34
C SER A 179 -8.10 12.07 24.46
N ARG A 180 -9.07 11.61 23.65
CA ARG A 180 -8.83 10.54 22.66
C ARG A 180 -7.87 10.96 21.56
N LEU A 181 -7.98 12.21 21.09
CA LEU A 181 -7.08 12.78 20.09
C LEU A 181 -5.66 12.86 20.64
N GLU A 182 -5.48 13.37 21.86
CA GLU A 182 -4.18 13.42 22.56
C GLU A 182 -3.58 12.02 22.72
N GLN A 183 -4.38 11.04 23.15
CA GLN A 183 -3.93 9.64 23.25
C GLN A 183 -3.51 9.09 21.89
N SER A 184 -4.29 9.35 20.84
CA SER A 184 -3.95 8.92 19.47
C SER A 184 -2.65 9.56 19.00
N GLN A 185 -2.44 10.86 19.26
CA GLN A 185 -1.20 11.56 18.91
C GLN A 185 0.01 11.01 19.66
N GLN A 186 -0.14 10.70 20.95
CA GLN A 186 0.91 10.06 21.73
C GLN A 186 1.24 8.66 21.18
N GLN A 187 0.23 7.89 20.80
CA GLN A 187 0.41 6.57 20.18
C GLN A 187 1.12 6.67 18.82
N THR A 188 0.76 7.63 17.96
CA THR A 188 1.44 7.80 16.67
C THR A 188 2.91 8.16 16.84
N VAL A 189 3.23 9.10 17.75
CA VAL A 189 4.63 9.46 18.05
C VAL A 189 5.41 8.26 18.60
N ALA A 190 4.81 7.45 19.48
CA ALA A 190 5.46 6.24 19.98
C ALA A 190 5.74 5.21 18.86
N LEU A 191 4.79 5.02 17.94
CA LEU A 191 4.97 4.14 16.78
C LEU A 191 6.03 4.68 15.81
N GLU A 192 6.08 5.98 15.57
CA GLU A 192 7.12 6.62 14.76
C GLU A 192 8.51 6.42 15.37
N GLN A 193 8.65 6.59 16.69
CA GLN A 193 9.91 6.32 17.40
C GLN A 193 10.31 4.84 17.31
N GLN A 194 9.35 3.92 17.44
CA GLN A 194 9.60 2.49 17.26
C GLN A 194 10.04 2.16 15.83
N ASN A 195 9.37 2.72 14.82
CA ASN A 195 9.76 2.54 13.42
C ASN A 195 11.15 3.10 13.13
N ALA A 196 11.49 4.28 13.67
CA ALA A 196 12.83 4.85 13.54
C ALA A 196 13.89 3.95 14.19
N ALA A 197 13.62 3.41 15.38
CA ALA A 197 14.53 2.47 16.05
C ALA A 197 14.68 1.15 15.26
N GLN A 198 13.60 0.64 14.66
CA GLN A 198 13.64 -0.54 13.79
C GLN A 198 14.44 -0.28 12.51
N ALA A 199 14.30 0.90 11.89
CA ALA A 199 15.08 1.28 10.72
C ALA A 199 16.58 1.30 11.02
N LEU A 200 16.98 1.90 12.15
CA LEU A 200 18.38 1.88 12.58
C LEU A 200 18.92 0.46 12.79
N ARG A 201 18.11 -0.44 13.39
CA ARG A 201 18.48 -1.86 13.55
C ARG A 201 18.64 -2.56 12.20
N LEU A 202 17.80 -2.25 11.21
CA LEU A 202 17.93 -2.82 9.87
C LEU A 202 19.22 -2.33 9.20
N ASP A 203 19.56 -1.06 9.33
CA ASP A 203 20.81 -0.51 8.79
C ASP A 203 22.04 -1.15 9.44
N GLU A 204 22.02 -1.37 10.77
CA GLU A 204 23.08 -2.08 11.50
C GLU A 204 23.23 -3.53 11.00
N LEU A 205 22.11 -4.24 10.83
CA LEU A 205 22.11 -5.62 10.32
C LEU A 205 22.60 -5.68 8.87
N GLN A 206 22.22 -4.72 8.01
CA GLN A 206 22.72 -4.63 6.65
C GLN A 206 24.23 -4.35 6.63
N ALA A 207 24.72 -3.44 7.48
CA ALA A 207 26.15 -3.19 7.59
C ALA A 207 26.91 -4.44 8.08
N ALA A 208 26.37 -5.19 9.04
CA ALA A 208 26.95 -6.45 9.50
C ALA A 208 26.95 -7.52 8.39
N LEU A 209 25.87 -7.62 7.61
CA LEU A 209 25.78 -8.52 6.46
C LEU A 209 26.88 -8.21 5.44
N VAL A 210 27.02 -6.95 5.02
CA VAL A 210 28.04 -6.53 4.05
C VAL A 210 29.46 -6.83 4.56
N ARG A 211 29.73 -6.61 5.86
CA ARG A 211 31.02 -6.99 6.47
C ARG A 211 31.25 -8.49 6.41
N SER A 212 30.25 -9.30 6.77
CA SER A 212 30.35 -10.76 6.72
C SER A 212 30.54 -11.29 5.29
N GLU A 213 29.90 -10.67 4.29
CA GLU A 213 30.10 -11.00 2.88
C GLU A 213 31.53 -10.68 2.43
N ALA A 214 32.07 -9.53 2.83
CA ALA A 214 33.45 -9.16 2.53
C ALA A 214 34.45 -10.12 3.17
N GLU A 215 34.24 -10.52 4.44
CA GLU A 215 35.05 -11.52 5.13
C GLU A 215 34.97 -12.89 4.45
N ASN A 216 33.77 -13.32 4.04
CA ASN A 216 33.57 -14.57 3.31
C ASN A 216 34.29 -14.55 1.96
N ARG A 217 34.20 -13.45 1.18
CA ARG A 217 34.94 -13.30 -0.08
C ARG A 217 36.45 -13.36 0.16
N ALA A 218 36.97 -12.63 1.14
CA ALA A 218 38.39 -12.68 1.49
C ALA A 218 38.84 -14.08 1.94
N SER A 219 37.99 -14.82 2.66
CA SER A 219 38.27 -16.21 3.06
C SER A 219 38.29 -17.16 1.86
N ALA A 220 37.37 -16.99 0.89
CA ALA A 220 37.31 -17.78 -0.33
C ALA A 220 38.52 -17.51 -1.23
N GLU A 221 38.95 -16.25 -1.35
CA GLU A 221 40.18 -15.88 -2.07
C GLU A 221 41.42 -16.54 -1.43
N ARG A 222 41.53 -16.50 -0.10
CA ARG A 222 42.62 -17.19 0.62
C ARG A 222 42.59 -18.70 0.37
N ALA A 223 41.41 -19.31 0.42
CA ALA A 223 41.25 -20.73 0.15
C ALA A 223 41.66 -21.09 -1.29
N ALA A 224 41.28 -20.29 -2.30
CA ALA A 224 41.68 -20.49 -3.68
C ALA A 224 43.20 -20.37 -3.88
N VAL A 225 43.85 -19.41 -3.20
CA VAL A 225 45.31 -19.28 -3.22
C VAL A 225 45.97 -20.53 -2.61
N LEU A 226 45.48 -21.00 -1.45
CA LEU A 226 46.00 -22.21 -0.82
C LEU A 226 45.81 -23.45 -1.72
N GLN A 227 44.65 -23.58 -2.37
CA GLN A 227 44.40 -24.67 -3.31
C GLN A 227 45.37 -24.63 -4.49
N SER A 228 45.59 -23.45 -5.09
CA SER A 228 46.55 -23.32 -6.20
C SER A 228 47.99 -23.67 -5.79
N ARG A 229 48.39 -23.35 -4.55
CA ARG A 229 49.70 -23.73 -4.00
C ARG A 229 49.79 -25.23 -3.77
N LEU A 230 48.72 -25.87 -3.31
CA LEU A 230 48.65 -27.32 -3.17
C LEU A 230 48.79 -28.00 -4.53
N ASP A 231 48.06 -27.55 -5.54
CA ASP A 231 48.11 -28.11 -6.89
C ASP A 231 49.53 -27.97 -7.49
N GLN A 232 50.16 -26.79 -7.37
CA GLN A 232 51.56 -26.58 -7.77
C GLN A 232 52.54 -27.50 -7.02
N SER A 233 52.31 -27.72 -5.72
CA SER A 233 53.14 -28.63 -4.94
C SER A 233 52.97 -30.09 -5.37
N ALA A 234 51.75 -30.50 -5.72
CA ALA A 234 51.44 -31.83 -6.24
C ALA A 234 52.07 -32.05 -7.62
N GLU A 235 52.03 -31.06 -8.51
CA GLU A 235 52.72 -31.10 -9.80
C GLU A 235 54.23 -31.24 -9.63
N ARG A 236 54.85 -30.46 -8.73
CA ARG A 236 56.28 -30.57 -8.42
C ARG A 236 56.63 -31.95 -7.85
N LEU A 237 55.81 -32.49 -6.94
CA LEU A 237 56.00 -33.84 -6.42
C LEU A 237 55.92 -34.88 -7.55
N GLY A 238 54.93 -34.77 -8.45
CA GLY A 238 54.81 -35.64 -9.62
C GLY A 238 56.04 -35.57 -10.54
N GLN A 239 56.58 -34.37 -10.78
CA GLN A 239 57.81 -34.19 -11.55
C GLN A 239 59.02 -34.83 -10.87
N LEU A 240 59.16 -34.66 -9.55
CA LEU A 240 60.22 -35.28 -8.77
C LEU A 240 60.11 -36.81 -8.80
N GLU A 241 58.91 -37.37 -8.64
CA GLU A 241 58.67 -38.82 -8.75
C GLU A 241 59.04 -39.36 -10.13
N LEU A 242 58.68 -38.65 -11.21
CA LEU A 242 59.07 -39.02 -12.58
C LEU A 242 60.60 -38.95 -12.76
N SER A 243 61.24 -37.89 -12.28
CA SER A 243 62.71 -37.74 -12.34
C SER A 243 63.43 -38.85 -11.57
N LEU A 244 62.90 -39.25 -10.42
CA LEU A 244 63.43 -40.34 -9.60
C LEU A 244 63.27 -41.68 -10.31
N ARG A 245 62.12 -41.96 -10.93
CA ARG A 245 61.92 -43.16 -11.76
C ARG A 245 62.88 -43.21 -12.95
N GLN A 246 63.11 -42.08 -13.62
CA GLN A 246 64.07 -41.98 -14.71
C GLN A 246 65.51 -42.21 -14.23
N ALA A 247 65.91 -41.61 -13.12
CA ALA A 247 67.24 -41.82 -12.54
C ALA A 247 67.45 -43.28 -12.09
N GLN A 248 66.42 -43.92 -11.52
CA GLN A 248 66.44 -45.34 -11.18
C GLN A 248 66.59 -46.22 -12.44
N ALA A 249 65.79 -45.95 -13.48
CA ALA A 249 65.88 -46.68 -14.74
C ALA A 249 67.25 -46.51 -15.42
N ALA A 250 67.79 -45.29 -15.45
CA ALA A 250 69.13 -45.01 -15.96
C ALA A 250 70.21 -45.73 -15.15
N GLY A 251 70.11 -45.73 -13.82
CA GLY A 251 71.01 -46.48 -12.95
C GLY A 251 70.95 -48.00 -13.17
N ASP A 252 69.76 -48.54 -13.42
CA ASP A 252 69.58 -49.96 -13.76
C ASP A 252 70.11 -50.28 -15.16
N GLU A 253 69.96 -49.39 -16.13
CA GLU A 253 70.57 -49.50 -17.46
C GLU A 253 72.09 -49.45 -17.39
N GLU A 254 72.68 -48.52 -16.63
CA GLU A 254 74.12 -48.49 -16.39
C GLU A 254 74.61 -49.79 -15.75
N ARG A 255 73.89 -50.31 -14.74
CA ARG A 255 74.21 -51.61 -14.13
C ARG A 255 74.16 -52.74 -15.15
N ARG A 256 73.13 -52.79 -16.01
CA ARG A 256 73.04 -53.77 -17.10
C ARG A 256 74.20 -53.63 -18.10
N GLN A 257 74.54 -52.42 -18.51
CA GLN A 257 75.66 -52.17 -19.41
C GLN A 257 77.00 -52.60 -18.79
N ARG A 258 77.22 -52.33 -17.50
CA ARG A 258 78.39 -52.81 -16.75
C ARG A 258 78.46 -54.34 -16.69
N LEU A 259 77.32 -55.02 -16.49
CA LEU A 259 77.29 -56.49 -16.52
C LEU A 259 77.61 -57.02 -17.92
N LEU A 260 77.03 -56.43 -18.97
CA LEU A 260 77.34 -56.79 -20.35
C LEU A 260 78.82 -56.56 -20.69
N SER A 261 79.42 -55.45 -20.25
CA SER A 261 80.84 -55.18 -20.49
C SER A 261 81.76 -56.14 -19.73
N ILE A 262 81.37 -56.58 -18.53
CA ILE A 262 82.08 -57.64 -17.80
C ILE A 262 81.97 -58.96 -18.57
N ASP A 263 80.80 -59.31 -19.08
CA ASP A 263 80.61 -60.55 -19.83
C ASP A 263 81.35 -60.54 -21.18
N THR A 264 81.37 -59.41 -21.89
CA THR A 264 82.20 -59.28 -23.11
C THR A 264 83.68 -59.38 -22.78
N ALA A 265 84.15 -58.72 -21.71
CA ALA A 265 85.54 -58.85 -21.25
C ALA A 265 85.89 -60.31 -20.93
N ARG A 266 85.01 -61.06 -20.25
CA ARG A 266 85.19 -62.49 -19.99
C ARG A 266 85.25 -63.34 -21.27
N VAL A 267 84.44 -63.01 -22.28
CA VAL A 267 84.51 -63.69 -23.59
C VAL A 267 85.86 -63.41 -24.26
N VAL A 268 86.31 -62.16 -24.28
CA VAL A 268 87.62 -61.78 -24.82
C VAL A 268 88.75 -62.47 -24.05
N GLU A 269 88.67 -62.56 -22.72
CA GLU A 269 89.65 -63.31 -21.91
C GLU A 269 89.70 -64.80 -22.29
N ARG A 270 88.55 -65.43 -22.55
CA ARG A 270 88.48 -66.82 -23.02
C ARG A 270 89.05 -66.97 -24.43
N GLU A 271 88.74 -66.05 -25.34
CA GLU A 271 89.30 -66.04 -26.69
C GLU A 271 90.83 -65.87 -26.66
N LEU A 272 91.33 -64.92 -25.87
CA LEU A 272 92.77 -64.73 -25.65
C LEU A 272 93.43 -65.97 -25.02
N ALA A 273 92.77 -66.66 -24.09
CA ALA A 273 93.25 -67.92 -23.55
C ALA A 273 93.33 -69.00 -24.65
N GLY A 274 92.30 -69.11 -25.50
CA GLY A 274 92.30 -70.00 -26.65
C GLY A 274 93.38 -69.63 -27.69
N GLU A 275 93.63 -68.35 -27.93
CA GLU A 275 94.74 -67.89 -28.77
C GLU A 275 96.10 -68.20 -28.15
N LYS A 276 96.26 -68.04 -26.83
CA LYS A 276 97.49 -68.43 -26.13
C LYS A 276 97.73 -69.94 -26.25
N GLU A 277 96.70 -70.77 -26.16
CA GLU A 277 96.81 -72.21 -26.40
C GLU A 277 97.20 -72.53 -27.85
N LYS A 278 96.59 -71.85 -28.83
CA LYS A 278 96.98 -71.97 -30.25
C LYS A 278 98.42 -71.53 -30.49
N ARG A 279 98.88 -70.43 -29.87
CA ARG A 279 100.27 -69.98 -29.94
C ARG A 279 101.21 -70.99 -29.29
N LYS A 280 100.89 -71.54 -28.12
CA LYS A 280 101.66 -72.63 -27.51
C LYS A 280 101.74 -73.87 -28.41
N ALA A 281 100.65 -74.23 -29.07
CA ALA A 281 100.64 -75.33 -30.04
C ALA A 281 101.50 -75.00 -31.28
N ALA A 282 101.45 -73.76 -31.79
CA ALA A 282 102.29 -73.30 -32.88
C ALA A 282 103.78 -73.26 -32.49
N ASP A 283 104.12 -72.79 -31.28
CA ASP A 283 105.49 -72.79 -30.75
C ASP A 283 106.01 -74.22 -30.54
N ALA A 284 105.17 -75.15 -30.08
CA ALA A 284 105.52 -76.57 -29.99
C ALA A 284 105.81 -77.16 -31.38
N LEU A 285 104.98 -76.84 -32.39
CA LEU A 285 105.22 -77.23 -33.78
C LEU A 285 106.51 -76.61 -34.32
N ALA A 286 106.77 -75.33 -34.05
CA ALA A 286 108.01 -74.65 -34.44
C ALA A 286 109.24 -75.38 -33.84
N ARG A 287 109.20 -75.73 -32.55
CA ARG A 287 110.27 -76.51 -31.91
C ARG A 287 110.43 -77.91 -32.52
N THR A 288 109.34 -78.57 -32.93
CA THR A 288 109.46 -79.85 -33.64
C THR A 288 110.09 -79.69 -35.02
N LEU A 289 109.74 -78.63 -35.76
CA LEU A 289 110.35 -78.32 -37.04
C LEU A 289 111.82 -77.93 -36.89
N GLU A 290 112.18 -77.17 -35.85
CA GLU A 290 113.58 -76.87 -35.50
C GLU A 290 114.37 -78.15 -35.22
N LYS A 291 113.83 -79.09 -34.44
CA LYS A 291 114.44 -80.41 -34.22
C LYS A 291 114.62 -81.19 -35.53
N TYR A 292 113.60 -81.24 -36.39
CA TYR A 292 113.74 -81.87 -37.70
C TYR A 292 114.80 -81.18 -38.56
N LEU A 293 114.94 -79.85 -38.47
CA LEU A 293 115.99 -79.09 -39.14
C LEU A 293 117.37 -79.41 -38.58
N GLU A 294 117.51 -79.57 -37.26
CA GLU A 294 118.75 -79.99 -36.62
C GLU A 294 119.12 -81.42 -36.98
N GLU A 295 118.15 -82.33 -37.04
CA GLU A 295 118.34 -83.71 -37.52
C GLU A 295 118.76 -83.75 -38.99
N GLU A 296 118.16 -82.92 -39.85
CA GLU A 296 118.57 -82.78 -41.25
C GLU A 296 119.95 -82.10 -41.39
N LYS A 297 120.29 -81.12 -40.55
CA LYS A 297 121.65 -80.56 -40.48
C LYS A 297 122.67 -81.60 -40.03
N ALA A 298 122.33 -82.44 -39.06
CA ALA A 298 123.18 -83.53 -38.61
C ALA A 298 123.35 -84.59 -39.71
N ARG A 299 122.28 -84.95 -40.44
CA ARG A 299 122.35 -85.83 -41.63
C ARG A 299 123.20 -85.22 -42.74
N ALA A 300 123.07 -83.92 -42.99
CA ALA A 300 123.90 -83.21 -43.96
C ALA A 300 125.37 -83.16 -43.53
N ALA A 301 125.67 -82.99 -42.23
CA ALA A 301 127.01 -83.05 -41.68
C ALA A 301 127.62 -84.45 -41.77
N VAL A 302 126.81 -85.50 -41.52
CA VAL A 302 127.21 -86.91 -41.69
C VAL A 302 127.45 -87.25 -43.17
N LEU A 303 126.64 -86.69 -44.08
CA LEU A 303 126.87 -86.84 -45.53
C LEU A 303 128.11 -86.05 -45.99
N GLN A 304 128.39 -84.89 -45.40
CA GLN A 304 129.62 -84.13 -45.65
C GLN A 304 130.87 -84.83 -45.09
N SER A 305 130.79 -85.49 -43.93
CA SER A 305 131.89 -86.32 -43.42
C SER A 305 132.09 -87.59 -44.24
N ALA A 306 131.00 -88.22 -44.71
CA ALA A 306 131.09 -89.34 -45.64
C ALA A 306 131.70 -88.92 -47.00
N LEU A 307 131.46 -87.69 -47.45
CA LEU A 307 132.08 -87.13 -48.66
C LEU A 307 133.57 -86.79 -48.47
N SER A 308 134.00 -86.37 -47.27
CA SER A 308 135.41 -86.07 -47.00
C SER A 308 136.24 -87.34 -46.76
N GLU A 309 135.65 -88.42 -46.23
CA GLU A 309 136.29 -89.73 -46.11
C GLU A 309 136.43 -90.47 -47.46
N ALA A 310 135.57 -90.16 -48.45
CA ALA A 310 135.62 -90.77 -49.78
C ALA A 310 136.77 -90.28 -50.69
N GLN A 311 137.60 -89.31 -50.26
CA GLN A 311 138.66 -88.71 -51.10
C GLN A 311 140.07 -89.29 -50.96
N ARG A 312 140.30 -90.37 -50.17
CA ARG A 312 141.61 -91.04 -50.09
C ARG A 312 141.52 -92.57 -50.30
N GLN A 313 141.95 -93.00 -51.49
CA GLN A 313 142.18 -94.35 -52.03
C GLN A 313 141.08 -95.01 -52.91
N PRO A 314 141.47 -95.66 -54.03
CA PRO A 314 140.56 -96.21 -55.05
C PRO A 314 140.41 -97.75 -54.96
N VAL A 315 139.28 -98.28 -55.46
CA VAL A 315 139.10 -99.53 -56.26
C VAL A 315 137.59 -99.78 -56.46
N SER A 316 137.32 -100.49 -57.55
CA SER A 316 136.16 -100.68 -58.40
C SER A 316 134.99 -101.59 -57.93
N MET A 317 133.80 -101.23 -58.44
CA MET A 317 132.72 -102.05 -59.09
C MET A 317 131.87 -103.11 -58.35
N ALA A 318 130.56 -103.06 -58.73
CA ALA A 318 129.57 -104.16 -58.93
C ALA A 318 129.01 -104.87 -57.68
N ALA A 319 127.76 -105.31 -57.54
CA ALA A 319 126.50 -105.27 -58.31
C ALA A 319 125.34 -105.75 -57.38
N GLU A 320 124.10 -105.33 -57.63
CA GLU A 320 122.90 -106.19 -57.89
C GLU A 320 121.96 -106.58 -56.69
N PRO A 321 120.70 -107.05 -56.92
CA PRO A 321 119.50 -106.36 -56.42
C PRO A 321 118.37 -107.24 -55.78
N VAL A 322 117.19 -106.62 -55.55
CA VAL A 322 115.81 -107.18 -55.45
C VAL A 322 115.40 -108.03 -54.21
N LYS A 323 114.37 -107.62 -53.45
CA LYS A 323 112.97 -108.14 -53.53
C LYS A 323 112.04 -107.71 -52.37
N SER A 324 110.80 -107.53 -52.81
CA SER A 324 109.54 -107.25 -52.14
C SER A 324 109.04 -108.35 -51.19
N SER A 325 108.25 -107.97 -50.18
CA SER A 325 107.12 -108.79 -49.72
C SER A 325 106.04 -107.95 -49.02
N GLN A 326 104.83 -108.00 -49.56
CA GLN A 326 103.59 -107.61 -48.93
C GLN A 326 103.08 -108.71 -47.98
N ALA A 327 102.41 -108.31 -46.91
CA ALA A 327 101.16 -108.94 -46.39
C ALA A 327 100.62 -108.00 -45.29
N ARG A 328 99.56 -107.20 -45.50
CA ARG A 328 98.13 -107.50 -45.61
C ARG A 328 97.53 -108.21 -44.39
N LEU A 329 96.94 -107.43 -43.49
CA LEU A 329 95.70 -107.77 -42.76
C LEU A 329 94.85 -106.48 -42.56
N LYS A 330 93.59 -106.57 -43.00
CA LYS A 330 92.42 -105.71 -42.72
C LYS A 330 91.49 -106.52 -41.77
N PRO A 331 90.29 -106.07 -41.32
CA PRO A 331 89.65 -104.73 -41.37
C PRO A 331 88.97 -104.30 -40.05
N SER A 332 88.45 -103.06 -39.98
CA SER A 332 87.04 -102.86 -39.61
C SER A 332 86.50 -101.52 -40.12
N ARG A 333 85.24 -101.54 -40.54
CA ARG A 333 84.45 -100.47 -41.17
C ARG A 333 83.56 -99.76 -40.15
N ARG A 334 83.40 -98.44 -40.34
CA ARG A 334 82.16 -97.62 -40.44
C ARG A 334 82.61 -96.16 -40.29
N SER A 335 82.07 -95.12 -40.90
CA SER A 335 81.19 -94.82 -42.04
C SER A 335 81.24 -93.27 -42.17
N ALA A 336 81.06 -92.72 -43.37
CA ALA A 336 81.21 -91.29 -43.73
C ALA A 336 80.14 -90.34 -43.11
N PRO A 337 79.96 -89.04 -43.48
CA PRO A 337 80.77 -88.11 -44.30
C PRO A 337 80.88 -86.65 -43.72
N ALA A 338 81.52 -85.76 -44.50
CA ALA A 338 81.62 -84.31 -44.35
C ALA A 338 80.30 -83.53 -44.58
N ALA A 339 80.20 -82.31 -44.03
CA ALA A 339 79.73 -81.04 -44.67
C ALA A 339 79.27 -79.98 -43.63
N THR A 340 79.69 -78.73 -43.83
CA THR A 340 79.03 -77.47 -43.37
C THR A 340 77.67 -77.28 -44.12
N PRO A 341 76.82 -76.21 -44.01
CA PRO A 341 76.75 -74.98 -43.17
C PRO A 341 75.30 -74.58 -42.66
N VAL A 342 75.18 -73.45 -41.92
CA VAL A 342 74.11 -72.38 -41.87
C VAL A 342 72.59 -72.76 -41.79
N ARG A 343 71.82 -72.16 -40.84
CA ARG A 343 70.68 -71.19 -41.06
C ARG A 343 69.71 -70.99 -39.85
N ARG A 344 69.39 -69.70 -39.61
CA ARG A 344 68.26 -69.05 -38.89
C ARG A 344 66.99 -69.85 -38.54
N LYS A 345 66.36 -69.47 -37.42
CA LYS A 345 64.93 -69.05 -37.24
C LYS A 345 64.72 -68.61 -35.76
N THR A 346 64.47 -67.34 -35.44
CA THR A 346 63.19 -66.62 -35.30
C THR A 346 62.22 -67.15 -34.22
N LEU A 347 61.90 -66.24 -33.28
CA LEU A 347 60.66 -66.03 -32.50
C LEU A 347 60.25 -67.08 -31.45
N ARG A 348 60.23 -66.65 -30.18
CA ARG A 348 59.00 -66.12 -29.54
C ARG A 348 59.34 -64.98 -28.59
#